data_AF-A0A8J2JQ08-F1
#
_entry.id   AF-A0A8J2JQ08-F1
#
_cell.length_a   1.000
_cell.length_b   1.000
_cell.length_c   1.000
_cell.angle_alpha   90.00
_cell.angle_beta   90.00
_cell.angle_gamma   90.00
#
_symmetry.space_group_name_H-M   'P 1'
#
loop_
_entity.id
_entity.type
_entity.pdbx_description
1 polymer ?
#
loop_
_entity_poly.entity_id
_entity_poly.type
_entity_poly.pdbx_seq_one_letter_code
_entity_poly.pdbx_strand_id
1 'polypeptide(L)' 'KDRWTHRYSQLDDRTGQEDVTGKVVVITGSNGGLGKVTALHMAKRGARVVMACRDVTKTENAVKENKEKVP' A
#
# COMPACT_ATOMS: atom_id res chain seq x y z
N LYS A 1 12.28 -0.71 30.70
CA LYS A 1 11.79 -1.79 29.81
C LYS A 1 10.50 -1.28 29.20
N ASP A 2 10.64 -0.75 28.01
CA ASP A 2 9.83 0.38 27.56
C ASP A 2 8.69 -0.19 26.75
N ARG A 3 7.47 0.30 26.99
CA ARG A 3 6.19 -0.23 26.46
C ARG A 3 6.16 -0.45 24.93
N TRP A 4 7.11 0.12 24.20
CA TRP A 4 7.28 0.02 22.76
C TRP A 4 7.82 -1.33 22.29
N THR A 5 8.74 -1.96 23.03
CA THR A 5 9.43 -3.17 22.53
C THR A 5 8.56 -4.43 22.59
N HIS A 6 7.54 -4.47 23.46
CA HIS A 6 6.73 -5.67 23.68
C HIS A 6 5.67 -5.91 22.59
N ARG A 7 5.27 -4.88 21.83
CA ARG A 7 4.31 -5.07 20.72
C ARG A 7 4.97 -5.50 19.41
N TYR A 8 6.26 -5.27 19.25
CA TYR A 8 6.99 -5.67 18.05
C TYR A 8 7.41 -7.14 18.05
N SER A 9 7.56 -7.78 19.21
CA SER A 9 7.96 -9.19 19.30
C SER A 9 6.87 -10.19 18.88
N GLN A 10 5.65 -9.70 18.57
CA GLN A 10 4.55 -10.50 18.03
C GLN A 10 4.14 -10.08 16.62
N LEU A 11 4.86 -9.13 16.01
CA LEU A 11 4.82 -8.96 14.56
C LEU A 11 5.65 -10.10 14.01
N ASP A 12 4.95 -11.21 13.80
CA ASP A 12 5.31 -12.35 12.98
C ASP A 12 6.27 -11.93 11.86
N ASP A 13 7.29 -12.74 11.63
CA ASP A 13 8.42 -12.54 10.72
C ASP A 13 8.02 -12.48 9.23
N ARG A 14 6.75 -12.17 8.94
CA ARG A 14 6.20 -11.95 7.61
C ARG A 14 6.84 -10.73 6.99
N THR A 15 7.96 -11.00 6.36
CA THR A 15 8.79 -10.16 5.48
C THR A 15 8.01 -9.61 4.28
N GLY A 16 6.83 -9.03 4.46
CA GLY A 16 6.04 -8.46 3.37
C GLY A 16 5.81 -9.41 2.19
N GLN A 17 5.96 -10.72 2.35
CA GLN A 17 5.98 -11.72 1.28
C GLN A 17 4.63 -12.40 1.03
N GLU A 18 3.57 -12.05 1.78
CA GLU A 18 2.27 -12.70 1.63
C GLU A 18 1.67 -12.56 0.23
N ASP A 19 1.09 -13.63 -0.30
CA ASP A 19 0.34 -13.51 -1.55
C ASP A 19 -0.93 -12.66 -1.34
N VAL A 20 -0.98 -11.54 -2.05
CA VAL A 20 -2.09 -10.58 -2.02
C VAL A 20 -2.90 -10.59 -3.32
N THR A 21 -2.62 -11.55 -4.21
CA THR A 21 -3.33 -11.70 -5.48
C THR A 21 -4.84 -11.84 -5.24
N GLY A 22 -5.64 -11.03 -5.94
CA GLY A 22 -7.09 -11.04 -5.81
C GLY A 22 -7.65 -10.42 -4.51
N LYS A 23 -6.79 -9.99 -3.58
CA LYS A 23 -7.22 -9.27 -2.37
C LYS A 23 -7.53 -7.81 -2.67
N VAL A 24 -8.37 -7.20 -1.83
CA VAL A 24 -8.68 -5.77 -1.89
C VAL A 24 -7.89 -5.06 -0.80
N VAL A 25 -7.10 -4.05 -1.18
CA VAL A 25 -6.24 -3.30 -0.26
C VAL A 25 -6.61 -1.82 -0.32
N VAL A 26 -7.04 -1.27 0.82
CA VAL A 26 -7.35 0.16 0.95
C VAL A 26 -6.15 0.88 1.54
N ILE A 27 -5.68 1.94 0.89
CA ILE A 27 -4.51 2.71 1.34
C ILE A 27 -4.90 4.18 1.42
N THR A 28 -4.79 4.75 2.61
CA THR A 28 -5.02 6.18 2.85
C THR A 28 -3.78 7.01 2.57
N GLY A 29 -3.93 8.24 2.07
CA GLY A 29 -2.79 9.13 1.80
C GLY A 29 -1.89 8.60 0.67
N SER A 30 -2.47 7.83 -0.25
CA SER A 30 -1.75 7.12 -1.31
C SER A 30 -1.42 7.96 -2.54
N ASN A 31 -1.78 9.24 -2.58
CA ASN A 31 -1.48 10.12 -3.72
C ASN A 31 -0.07 10.74 -3.69
N GLY A 32 0.76 10.38 -2.72
CA GLY A 32 2.16 10.78 -2.63
C GLY A 32 2.96 9.99 -1.59
N GLY A 33 4.27 10.24 -1.51
CA GLY A 33 5.16 9.67 -0.50
C GLY A 33 5.09 8.15 -0.39
N LEU A 34 5.18 7.64 0.84
CA LEU A 34 5.14 6.21 1.14
C LEU A 34 3.82 5.56 0.70
N GLY A 35 2.68 6.22 0.91
CA GLY A 35 1.38 5.67 0.52
C GLY A 35 1.29 5.36 -0.98
N LYS A 36 1.88 6.21 -1.84
CA LYS A 36 1.94 5.97 -3.29
C LYS A 36 2.81 4.77 -3.63
N VAL A 37 3.99 4.65 -2.99
CA VAL A 37 4.90 3.52 -3.18
C VAL A 37 4.26 2.21 -2.71
N THR A 38 3.59 2.22 -1.56
CA THR A 38 2.83 1.07 -1.05
C THR A 38 1.72 0.66 -2.01
N ALA A 39 0.95 1.63 -2.54
CA ALA A 39 -0.11 1.35 -3.51
C ALA A 39 0.44 0.70 -4.79
N LEU A 40 1.53 1.22 -5.33
CA LEU A 40 2.19 0.61 -6.49
C LEU A 40 2.71 -0.81 -6.18
N HIS A 41 3.34 -0.99 -5.03
CA HIS A 41 3.90 -2.29 -4.63
C HIS A 41 2.80 -3.35 -4.47
N MET A 42 1.67 -3.00 -3.85
CA MET A 42 0.52 -3.90 -3.72
C MET A 42 -0.13 -4.21 -5.07
N ALA A 43 -0.28 -3.21 -5.95
CA ALA A 43 -0.84 -3.40 -7.28
C ALA A 43 0.03 -4.33 -8.14
N LYS A 44 1.37 -4.17 -8.10
CA LYS A 44 2.32 -5.07 -8.78
C LYS A 44 2.25 -6.52 -8.31
N ARG A 45 1.67 -6.77 -7.13
CA ARG A 45 1.48 -8.11 -6.54
C ARG A 45 0.07 -8.66 -6.79
N GLY A 46 -0.70 -8.07 -7.70
CA GLY A 46 -2.02 -8.57 -8.09
C GLY A 46 -3.14 -8.19 -7.12
N ALA A 47 -2.92 -7.26 -6.20
CA ALA A 47 -3.99 -6.74 -5.35
C ALA A 47 -4.85 -5.73 -6.11
N ARG A 48 -6.16 -5.72 -5.83
CA ARG A 48 -7.06 -4.62 -6.18
C ARG A 48 -6.89 -3.48 -5.17
N VAL A 49 -6.17 -2.44 -5.57
CA VAL A 49 -5.85 -1.32 -4.68
C VAL A 49 -6.91 -0.22 -4.77
N VAL A 50 -7.42 0.21 -3.61
CA VAL A 50 -8.29 1.37 -3.45
C VAL A 50 -7.48 2.49 -2.80
N MET A 51 -7.31 3.58 -3.54
CA MET A 51 -6.54 4.75 -3.11
C MET A 51 -7.47 5.78 -2.47
N ALA A 52 -7.37 5.97 -1.15
CA ALA A 52 -8.25 6.85 -0.38
C ALA A 52 -7.52 8.15 -0.01
N CYS A 53 -7.89 9.26 -0.65
CA CYS A 53 -7.25 10.55 -0.48
C CYS A 53 -8.29 11.69 -0.49
N ARG A 54 -7.86 12.88 -0.03
CA ARG A 54 -8.71 14.09 0.03
C ARG A 54 -8.86 14.79 -1.33
N ASP A 55 -7.79 14.80 -2.12
CA ASP A 55 -7.72 15.47 -3.43
C ASP A 55 -7.89 14.44 -4.55
N VAL A 56 -9.00 14.52 -5.28
CA VAL A 56 -9.36 13.56 -6.34
C VAL A 56 -8.42 13.68 -7.53
N THR A 57 -8.19 14.88 -8.05
CA THR A 57 -7.35 15.12 -9.24
C THR A 57 -5.92 14.64 -9.04
N LYS A 58 -5.32 14.95 -7.88
CA LYS A 58 -3.97 14.44 -7.55
C LYS A 58 -3.95 12.92 -7.46
N THR A 59 -5.03 12.33 -6.95
CA THR A 59 -5.15 10.88 -6.82
C THR A 59 -5.32 10.20 -8.17
N GLU A 60 -6.12 10.76 -9.09
CA GLU A 60 -6.27 10.26 -10.45
C GLU A 60 -4.94 10.26 -11.21
N ASN A 61 -4.16 11.33 -11.09
CA ASN A 61 -2.81 11.39 -11.67
C ASN A 61 -1.90 10.27 -11.11
N ALA A 62 -1.91 10.08 -9.79
CA ALA A 62 -1.15 9.00 -9.16
C ALA A 62 -1.64 7.60 -9.60
N VAL A 63 -2.95 7.40 -9.79
CA VAL A 63 -3.54 6.16 -10.32
C VAL A 63 -3.07 5.92 -11.75
N LYS A 64 -3.08 6.93 -12.61
CA LYS A 64 -2.62 6.82 -14.00
C LYS A 64 -1.14 6.40 -14.05
N GLU A 65 -0.28 7.09 -13.31
CA GLU A 65 1.14 6.71 -13.21
C GLU A 65 1.35 5.30 -12.66
N ASN A 66 0.51 4.85 -11.71
CA ASN A 66 0.60 3.50 -11.18
C ASN A 66 0.19 2.46 -12.22
N LYS A 67 -0.90 2.71 -12.97
CA LYS A 67 -1.37 1.81 -14.04
C LYS A 67 -0.36 1.65 -15.17
N GLU A 68 0.40 2.70 -15.50
CA GLU A 68 1.50 2.62 -16.48
C GLU A 68 2.67 1.73 -16.00
N LYS A 69 2.79 1.48 -14.69
CA LYS A 69 3.91 0.74 -14.08
C LYS A 69 3.52 -0.66 -13.61
N VAL A 70 2.26 -1.04 -13.72
CA VAL A 70 1.72 -2.36 -13.36
C VAL A 70 1.44 -3.09 -14.67
N PRO A 71 1.99 -4.31 -14.87
CA PRO A 71 1.76 -5.09 -16.09
C PRO A 71 0.31 -5.57 -16.23
#